data_AF-A0A6J6ND46-F1
#
_entry.id   AF-A0A6J6ND46-F1
#
_cell.length_a   1.000
_cell.length_b   1.000
_cell.length_c   1.000
_cell.angle_alpha   90.00
_cell.angle_beta   90.00
_cell.angle_gamma   90.00
#
_symmetry.space_group_name_H-M   'P 1'
#
loop_
_entity.id
_entity.type
_entity.pdbx_description
1 polymer ?
#
loop_
_entity_poly.entity_id
_entity_poly.type
_entity_poly.pdbx_seq_one_letter_code
_entity_poly.pdbx_strand_id
1 'polypeptide(L)' 'MVDILSAGAYTTTYSSVGFNGFPPLQEHYV' A
#
# COMPACT_ATOMS: atom_id res chain seq x y z
N MET A 1 9.95 9.23 9.02
CA MET A 1 9.17 8.11 8.45
C MET A 1 8.52 7.36 9.59
N VAL A 2 7.36 6.75 9.35
CA VAL A 2 6.63 5.95 10.33
C VAL A 2 6.35 4.60 9.69
N ASP A 3 6.64 3.51 10.40
CA ASP A 3 6.43 2.15 9.91
C ASP A 3 5.08 1.61 10.42
N ILE A 4 4.28 1.08 9.50
CA ILE A 4 3.03 0.41 9.82
C ILE A 4 3.27 -1.11 9.75
N LEU A 5 3.36 -1.72 10.93
CA LEU A 5 3.63 -3.16 11.06
C LEU A 5 2.36 -3.99 10.75
N SER A 6 2.55 -5.25 10.37
CA SER A 6 1.46 -6.22 10.12
C SER A 6 0.45 -5.81 9.02
N ALA A 7 0.85 -4.97 8.07
CA ALA A 7 0.00 -4.46 6.99
C ALA A 7 -0.05 -5.33 5.71
N GLY A 8 0.34 -6.60 5.80
CA GLY A 8 0.42 -7.49 4.62
C GLY A 8 -0.93 -7.98 4.08
N ALA A 9 -1.99 -7.95 4.89
CA ALA A 9 -3.32 -8.43 4.51
C ALA A 9 -4.29 -7.25 4.34
N TYR A 10 -5.11 -7.31 3.27
CA TYR A 10 -6.23 -6.38 3.01
C TYR A 10 -5.88 -4.89 2.99
N THR A 11 -4.61 -4.52 2.87
CA THR A 11 -4.18 -3.11 2.80
C THR A 11 -4.15 -2.66 1.34
N THR A 12 -3.19 -3.13 0.55
CA THR A 12 -3.08 -2.73 -0.86
C THR A 12 -4.29 -3.19 -1.68
N THR A 13 -4.80 -4.40 -1.43
CA THR A 13 -5.93 -4.98 -2.18
C THR A 13 -7.29 -4.34 -1.87
N TYR A 14 -7.39 -3.54 -0.81
CA TYR A 14 -8.61 -2.82 -0.42
C TYR A 14 -8.46 -1.30 -0.46
N SER A 15 -7.30 -0.81 -0.91
CA SER A 15 -7.04 0.64 -1.04
C SER A 15 -7.75 1.23 -2.25
N SER A 16 -8.17 2.51 -2.15
CA SER A 16 -8.66 3.29 -3.30
C SER A 16 -7.51 3.71 -4.22
N VAL A 17 -6.90 2.74 -4.88
CA VAL A 17 -5.76 2.94 -5.78
C VAL A 17 -6.13 3.90 -6.93
N GLY A 18 -5.25 4.86 -7.21
CA GLY A 18 -5.47 5.85 -8.27
C GLY A 18 -6.41 7.01 -7.89
N PHE A 19 -6.93 7.04 -6.66
CA PHE A 19 -7.67 8.21 -6.17
C PHE A 19 -6.79 9.46 -6.27
N ASN A 20 -7.32 10.52 -6.87
CA ASN A 20 -6.60 11.77 -7.14
C ASN A 20 -5.32 11.60 -8.01
N GLY A 21 -5.22 10.52 -8.79
CA GLY A 21 -4.11 10.31 -9.73
C GLY A 21 -2.79 9.89 -9.08
N PHE A 22 -2.78 9.52 -7.79
CA PHE A 22 -1.58 9.01 -7.14
C PHE A 22 -1.26 7.57 -7.59
N PRO A 23 0.03 7.25 -7.83
CA PRO A 23 0.43 5.89 -8.20
C PRO A 23 0.27 4.92 -7.02
N PRO A 24 0.20 3.60 -7.29
CA PRO A 24 0.20 2.57 -6.24
C PRO A 24 1.46 2.60 -5.36
N LEU A 25 1.35 2.02 -4.16
CA LEU A 25 2.49 1.79 -3.27
C LEU A 25 3.49 0.80 -3.91
N GLN A 26 4.78 0.98 -3.66
CA GLN A 26 5.82 0.06 -4.10
C GLN A 26 5.88 -1.15 -3.17
N GLU A 27 6.08 -2.33 -3.76
CA GLU A 27 6.22 -3.60 -3.05
C GLU A 27 7.62 -4.15 -3.24
N HIS A 28 8.22 -4.65 -2.16
CA HIS A 28 9.56 -5.24 -2.16
C HIS A 28 9.46 -6.65 -1.58
N TYR A 29 9.98 -7.63 -2.32
CA TYR A 29 9.95 -9.04 -1.98
C TYR A 29 11.38 -9.55 -1.71
N VAL A 30 11.53 -10.57 -0.86
CA VAL A 30 12.81 -11.26 -0.58
C VAL A 30 13.04 -12.33 -1.63
#